data_AF-A0A944RC57-F1
#
_entry.id   AF-A0A944RC57-F1
#
_cell.length_a   1.000
_cell.length_b   1.000
_cell.length_c   1.000
_cell.angle_alpha   90.00
_cell.angle_beta   90.00
_cell.angle_gamma   90.00
#
_symmetry.space_group_name_H-M   'P 1'
#
loop_
_entity.id
_entity.type
_entity.pdbx_description
1 polymer ?
#
loop_
_entity_poly.entity_id
_entity_poly.type
_entity_poly.pdbx_seq_one_letter_code
_entity_poly.pdbx_strand_id
1 'polypeptide(L)'
;MKITKRKLPVIGVFLISTVLSIIFWPISDNGVFWQAVEAIAVVIGLLAIFFQIEGYLQSQTETKIRGYILSMETIFNSDFFAFGERIKVAWKADTAEAASFFSGDVTHIIARLVLAQTLIEKNYLDKDLLFLTIGTDLYDIALAFQNFEATDKIPGIKNIKARDEKAFMLMEDVKIWFRNKNKF
;
A
#
# COMPACT_ATOMS: atom_id res chain seq x y z
N MET A 1 4.21 13.15 18.52
CA MET A 1 4.82 11.90 19.03
C MET A 1 6.26 11.84 18.54
N LYS A 2 7.26 11.96 19.43
CA LYS A 2 8.69 11.92 19.05
C LYS A 2 9.07 10.47 18.76
N ILE A 3 9.35 10.13 17.51
CA ILE A 3 9.91 8.84 17.14
C ILE A 3 11.35 8.81 17.65
N THR A 4 11.60 7.97 18.65
CA THR A 4 12.90 7.72 19.25
C THR A 4 13.82 7.05 18.23
N LYS A 5 14.72 7.84 17.63
CA LYS A 5 15.95 7.34 17.01
C LYS A 5 16.79 6.66 18.10
N ARG A 6 16.68 5.33 18.25
CA ARG A 6 17.69 4.49 18.93
C ARG A 6 17.24 3.04 18.84
N LYS A 7 17.87 2.29 17.92
CA LYS A 7 18.33 0.89 18.06
C LYS A 7 18.73 0.31 16.68
N LEU A 8 19.58 1.03 15.94
CA LEU A 8 20.19 0.48 14.73
C LEU A 8 21.67 0.86 14.49
N PRO A 9 22.51 1.08 15.52
CA PRO A 9 23.95 0.96 15.34
C PRO A 9 24.61 -0.10 16.22
N VAL A 10 23.87 -0.94 16.95
CA VAL A 10 24.51 -1.88 17.89
C VAL A 10 25.22 -3.02 17.14
N ILE A 11 24.62 -3.55 16.07
CA ILE A 11 25.20 -4.64 15.28
C ILE A 11 26.37 -4.14 14.41
N GLY A 12 26.24 -2.96 13.81
CA GLY A 12 27.30 -2.33 13.00
C GLY A 12 28.53 -1.94 13.83
N VAL A 13 28.33 -1.39 15.03
CA VAL A 13 29.45 -1.06 15.95
C VAL A 13 30.12 -2.32 16.50
N PHE A 14 29.37 -3.40 16.75
CA PHE A 14 29.95 -4.68 17.17
C PHE A 14 30.83 -5.32 16.08
N LEU A 15 30.38 -5.30 14.82
CA LEU A 15 31.16 -5.81 13.69
C LEU A 15 32.44 -5.00 13.47
N ILE A 16 32.39 -3.66 13.54
CA ILE A 16 33.57 -2.79 13.41
C ILE A 16 34.56 -3.02 14.56
N SER A 17 34.06 -3.19 15.80
CA SER A 17 34.90 -3.45 16.97
C SER A 17 35.65 -4.79 16.88
N THR A 18 35.04 -5.81 16.28
CA THR A 18 35.63 -7.15 16.13
C THR A 18 36.67 -7.17 15.00
N VAL A 19 36.43 -6.43 13.92
CA VAL A 19 37.40 -6.26 12.83
C VAL A 19 38.62 -5.45 13.27
N LEU A 20 38.43 -4.37 14.05
CA LEU A 20 39.55 -3.58 14.59
C LEU A 20 40.44 -4.38 15.53
N SER A 21 39.89 -5.33 16.29
CA SER A 21 40.69 -6.18 17.18
C SER A 21 41.54 -7.22 16.43
N ILE A 22 41.15 -7.61 15.22
CA ILE A 22 41.94 -8.49 14.32
C ILE A 22 43.08 -7.70 13.65
N ILE A 23 42.89 -6.41 13.37
CA ILE A 23 43.89 -5.54 12.71
C ILE A 23 45.06 -5.17 13.64
N PHE A 24 44.85 -5.13 14.97
CA PHE A 24 45.89 -4.76 15.94
C PHE A 24 46.73 -5.93 16.49
N TRP A 25 46.53 -7.16 16.02
CA TRP A 25 47.40 -8.29 16.37
C TRP A 25 48.66 -8.27 15.49
N PRO A 26 49.87 -8.53 16.05
CA PRO A 26 51.08 -8.56 15.24
C PRO A 26 51.00 -9.75 14.29
N ILE A 27 50.64 -9.51 13.03
CA ILE A 27 50.49 -10.56 12.02
C ILE A 27 51.88 -10.99 11.56
N SER A 28 52.48 -11.94 12.27
CA SER A 28 53.75 -12.58 11.86
C SER A 28 53.53 -13.78 10.94
N ASP A 29 52.29 -14.22 10.76
CA ASP A 29 51.94 -15.45 10.06
C ASP A 29 51.09 -15.17 8.81
N ASN A 30 51.59 -15.58 7.63
CA ASN A 30 50.95 -15.30 6.34
C ASN A 30 49.52 -15.83 6.22
N GLY A 31 49.20 -16.94 6.90
CA GLY A 31 47.84 -17.51 6.90
C GLY A 31 46.81 -16.62 7.61
N VAL A 32 47.21 -15.96 8.70
CA VAL A 32 46.34 -15.06 9.48
C VAL A 32 46.10 -13.75 8.72
N PHE A 33 47.10 -13.28 7.96
CA PHE A 33 46.97 -12.11 7.08
C PHE A 33 45.89 -12.31 6.02
N TRP A 34 45.93 -13.43 5.28
CA TRP A 34 44.95 -13.71 4.23
C TRP A 34 43.54 -13.90 4.76
N GLN A 35 43.38 -14.55 5.92
CA GLN A 35 42.08 -14.66 6.59
C GLN A 35 41.51 -13.30 7.01
N ALA A 36 42.36 -12.38 7.49
CA ALA A 36 41.93 -11.02 7.80
C ALA A 36 41.48 -10.25 6.54
N VAL A 37 42.18 -10.42 5.42
CA VAL A 37 41.82 -9.82 4.12
C VAL A 37 40.49 -10.38 3.60
N GLU A 38 40.28 -11.69 3.66
CA GLU A 38 39.02 -12.34 3.28
C GLU A 38 37.84 -11.85 4.13
N ALA A 39 38.03 -11.74 5.45
CA ALA A 39 37.02 -11.21 6.35
C ALA A 39 36.63 -9.76 6.03
N ILE A 40 37.62 -8.91 5.71
CA ILE A 40 37.38 -7.51 5.29
C ILE A 40 36.61 -7.48 3.96
N ALA A 41 36.99 -8.31 3.00
CA ALA A 41 36.31 -8.38 1.70
C ALA A 41 34.83 -8.79 1.84
N VAL A 42 34.53 -9.77 2.72
CA VAL A 42 33.15 -10.18 3.03
C VAL A 42 32.35 -9.04 3.67
N VAL A 43 32.95 -8.30 4.63
CA VAL A 43 32.29 -7.16 5.27
C VAL A 43 32.00 -6.03 4.27
N ILE A 44 32.94 -5.71 3.38
CA ILE A 44 32.74 -4.71 2.33
C ILE A 44 31.64 -5.17 1.35
N GLY A 45 31.61 -6.44 0.98
CA GLY A 45 30.56 -7.01 0.13
C GLY A 45 29.17 -6.92 0.77
N LEU A 46 29.05 -7.24 2.06
CA LEU A 46 27.80 -7.11 2.81
C LEU A 46 27.35 -5.64 2.94
N LEU A 47 28.28 -4.70 3.13
CA LEU A 47 27.98 -3.27 3.15
C LEU A 47 27.50 -2.77 1.79
N ALA A 48 28.11 -3.22 0.69
CA ALA A 48 27.67 -2.86 -0.66
C ALA A 48 26.25 -3.35 -0.95
N ILE A 49 25.93 -4.60 -0.55
CA ILE A 49 24.57 -5.15 -0.64
C ILE A 49 23.61 -4.35 0.24
N PHE A 50 24.01 -4.00 1.47
CA PHE A 50 23.20 -3.19 2.38
C PHE A 50 22.84 -1.83 1.78
N PHE A 51 23.80 -1.09 1.24
CA PHE A 51 23.55 0.20 0.59
C PHE A 51 22.72 0.08 -0.69
N GLN A 52 22.91 -0.98 -1.49
CA GLN A 52 22.07 -1.25 -2.66
C GLN A 52 20.63 -1.56 -2.27
N ILE A 53 20.42 -2.36 -1.22
CA ILE A 53 19.09 -2.65 -0.68
C ILE A 53 18.45 -1.37 -0.16
N GLU A 54 19.18 -0.52 0.57
CA GLU A 54 18.65 0.74 1.07
C GLU A 54 18.23 1.68 -0.08
N GLY A 55 19.06 1.83 -1.12
CA GLY A 55 18.71 2.61 -2.32
C GLY A 55 17.53 2.03 -3.11
N TYR A 56 17.44 0.70 -3.20
CA TYR A 56 16.31 0.01 -3.82
C TYR A 56 15.01 0.21 -3.02
N LEU A 57 15.08 0.10 -1.69
CA LEU A 57 13.94 0.34 -0.81
C LEU A 57 13.50 1.82 -0.84
N GLN A 58 14.45 2.75 -0.88
CA GLN A 58 14.16 4.19 -1.01
C GLN A 58 13.47 4.50 -2.34
N SER A 59 13.97 3.97 -3.46
CA SER A 59 13.36 4.19 -4.77
C SER A 59 11.96 3.55 -4.90
N GLN A 60 11.76 2.36 -4.31
CA GLN A 60 10.42 1.77 -4.19
C GLN A 60 9.50 2.62 -3.32
N THR A 61 9.98 3.12 -2.19
CA THR A 61 9.20 3.98 -1.30
C THR A 61 8.81 5.27 -1.99
N GLU A 62 9.73 5.92 -2.70
CA GLU A 62 9.45 7.13 -3.48
C GLU A 62 8.43 6.86 -4.58
N THR A 63 8.58 5.75 -5.30
CA THR A 63 7.62 5.33 -6.35
C THR A 63 6.23 5.14 -5.77
N LYS A 64 6.11 4.49 -4.60
CA LYS A 64 4.84 4.30 -3.89
C LYS A 64 4.23 5.60 -3.38
N ILE A 65 5.04 6.52 -2.84
CA ILE A 65 4.58 7.83 -2.39
C ILE A 65 4.06 8.66 -3.58
N ARG A 66 4.80 8.69 -4.69
CA ARG A 66 4.37 9.38 -5.91
C ARG A 66 3.09 8.77 -6.48
N GLY A 67 3.02 7.45 -6.54
CA GLY A 67 1.83 6.72 -6.98
C GLY A 67 0.63 6.98 -6.07
N TYR A 68 0.85 7.10 -4.76
CA TYR A 68 -0.17 7.49 -3.79
C TYR A 68 -0.67 8.92 -4.01
N ILE A 69 0.23 9.91 -4.11
CA ILE A 69 -0.15 11.31 -4.37
C ILE A 69 -0.98 11.40 -5.66
N LEU A 70 -0.49 10.79 -6.74
CA LEU A 70 -1.20 10.77 -8.02
C LEU A 70 -2.58 10.11 -7.90
N SER A 71 -2.68 9.00 -7.15
CA SER A 71 -3.96 8.31 -6.93
C SER A 71 -4.96 9.19 -6.17
N MET A 72 -4.50 9.93 -5.16
CA MET A 72 -5.35 10.86 -4.42
C MET A 72 -5.80 12.05 -5.28
N GLU A 73 -4.94 12.54 -6.18
CA GLU A 73 -5.28 13.66 -7.08
C GLU A 73 -6.20 13.26 -8.24
N THR A 74 -6.06 12.03 -8.76
CA THR A 74 -6.72 11.61 -10.01
C THR A 74 -7.86 10.62 -9.81
N ILE A 75 -7.71 9.68 -8.88
CA ILE A 75 -8.67 8.60 -8.65
C ILE A 75 -9.65 8.99 -7.54
N PHE A 76 -9.09 9.37 -6.38
CA PHE A 76 -9.83 9.69 -5.17
C PHE A 76 -9.92 11.20 -4.94
N ASN A 77 -10.32 11.92 -6.00
CA ASN A 77 -10.49 13.37 -5.99
C ASN A 77 -11.82 13.79 -5.34
N SER A 78 -12.14 15.09 -5.36
CA SER A 78 -13.40 15.64 -4.82
C SER A 78 -14.66 14.94 -5.33
N ASP A 79 -14.69 14.52 -6.60
CA ASP A 79 -15.87 13.88 -7.21
C ASP A 79 -16.11 12.50 -6.62
N PHE A 80 -15.05 11.78 -6.29
CA PHE A 80 -15.13 10.47 -5.66
C PHE A 80 -15.75 10.58 -4.26
N PHE A 81 -15.30 11.55 -3.47
CA PHE A 81 -15.87 11.79 -2.14
C PHE A 81 -17.32 12.28 -2.22
N ALA A 82 -17.62 13.18 -3.16
CA ALA A 82 -18.99 13.62 -3.41
C ALA A 82 -19.91 12.46 -3.80
N PHE A 83 -19.41 11.50 -4.59
CA PHE A 83 -20.13 10.28 -4.91
C PHE A 83 -20.35 9.39 -3.67
N GLY A 84 -19.34 9.24 -2.81
CA GLY A 84 -19.48 8.53 -1.53
C GLY A 84 -20.59 9.13 -0.66
N GLU A 85 -20.68 10.45 -0.56
CA GLU A 85 -21.76 11.13 0.15
C GLU A 85 -23.12 10.94 -0.53
N ARG A 86 -23.19 11.04 -1.86
CA ARG A 86 -24.43 10.73 -2.61
C ARG A 86 -24.91 9.30 -2.36
N ILE A 87 -23.99 8.33 -2.27
CA ILE A 87 -24.29 6.95 -1.91
C ILE A 87 -24.90 6.85 -0.52
N LYS A 88 -24.33 7.52 0.48
CA LYS A 88 -24.83 7.49 1.86
C LYS A 88 -26.24 8.07 1.95
N VAL A 89 -26.55 9.08 1.15
CA VAL A 89 -27.89 9.68 1.03
C VAL A 89 -28.84 8.72 0.32
N ALA A 90 -28.45 8.19 -0.85
CA ALA A 90 -29.25 7.26 -1.62
C ALA A 90 -29.55 5.96 -0.87
N TRP A 91 -28.65 5.51 0.01
CA TRP A 91 -28.84 4.36 0.89
C TRP A 91 -29.99 4.55 1.88
N LYS A 92 -30.24 5.80 2.31
CA LYS A 92 -31.32 6.15 3.24
C LYS A 92 -32.64 6.46 2.53
N ALA A 93 -32.61 6.64 1.21
CA ALA A 93 -33.77 6.91 0.39
C ALA A 93 -34.43 5.62 -0.09
N ASP A 94 -35.69 5.66 -0.52
CA ASP A 94 -36.27 4.52 -1.24
C ASP A 94 -35.52 4.31 -2.58
N THR A 95 -35.42 3.05 -2.99
CA THR A 95 -34.70 2.58 -4.18
C THR A 95 -35.04 3.32 -5.49
N ALA A 96 -36.27 3.83 -5.62
CA ALA A 96 -36.67 4.62 -6.79
C ALA A 96 -36.04 6.02 -6.80
N GLU A 97 -35.94 6.67 -5.64
CA GLU A 97 -35.24 7.95 -5.48
C GLU A 97 -33.73 7.74 -5.58
N ALA A 98 -33.21 6.63 -5.04
CA ALA A 98 -31.80 6.25 -5.13
C ALA A 98 -31.27 6.29 -6.58
N ALA A 99 -32.03 5.77 -7.55
CA ALA A 99 -31.61 5.74 -8.96
C ALA A 99 -31.33 7.14 -9.55
N SER A 100 -32.04 8.18 -9.07
CA SER A 100 -31.85 9.55 -9.54
C SER A 100 -30.50 10.16 -9.13
N PHE A 101 -29.85 9.62 -8.09
CA PHE A 101 -28.54 10.08 -7.62
C PHE A 101 -27.36 9.51 -8.40
N PHE A 102 -27.58 8.53 -9.30
CA PHE A 102 -26.53 7.69 -9.90
C PHE A 102 -26.36 7.82 -11.41
N SER A 103 -27.17 8.66 -12.08
CA SER A 103 -27.13 8.86 -13.53
C SER A 103 -25.73 9.27 -14.02
N GLY A 104 -24.96 8.31 -14.54
CA GLY A 104 -23.62 8.51 -15.13
C GLY A 104 -22.45 8.23 -14.19
N ASP A 105 -22.61 8.41 -12.88
CA ASP A 105 -21.50 8.40 -11.92
C ASP A 105 -20.94 6.99 -11.63
N VAL A 106 -21.79 5.97 -11.66
CA VAL A 106 -21.42 4.61 -11.25
C VAL A 106 -20.29 4.04 -12.12
N THR A 107 -20.41 4.16 -13.45
CA THR A 107 -19.40 3.67 -14.40
C THR A 107 -18.04 4.34 -14.19
N HIS A 108 -18.03 5.65 -13.95
CA HIS A 108 -16.81 6.41 -13.70
C HIS A 108 -16.12 5.98 -12.40
N ILE A 109 -16.91 5.75 -11.34
CA ILE A 109 -16.37 5.30 -10.06
C ILE A 109 -15.81 3.88 -10.16
N ILE A 110 -16.50 2.98 -10.86
CA ILE A 110 -15.97 1.63 -11.11
C ILE A 110 -14.64 1.70 -11.86
N ALA A 111 -14.54 2.50 -12.93
CA ALA A 111 -13.30 2.66 -13.68
C ALA A 111 -12.14 3.17 -12.79
N ARG A 112 -12.44 4.09 -11.86
CA ARG A 112 -11.48 4.58 -10.87
C ARG A 112 -11.03 3.48 -9.91
N LEU A 113 -11.95 2.64 -9.42
CA LEU A 113 -11.62 1.48 -8.56
C LEU A 113 -10.79 0.44 -9.31
N VAL A 114 -11.11 0.14 -10.58
CA VAL A 114 -10.32 -0.74 -11.45
C VAL A 114 -8.89 -0.22 -11.62
N LEU A 115 -8.74 1.09 -11.83
CA LEU A 115 -7.43 1.72 -11.96
C LEU A 115 -6.64 1.63 -10.64
N ALA A 116 -7.26 1.94 -9.49
CA ALA A 116 -6.62 1.82 -8.18
C ALA A 116 -6.13 0.39 -7.91
N GLN A 117 -6.96 -0.61 -8.17
CA GLN A 117 -6.57 -2.02 -8.04
C GLN A 117 -5.39 -2.37 -8.96
N THR A 118 -5.40 -1.86 -10.19
CA THR A 118 -4.30 -2.08 -11.15
C THR A 118 -2.99 -1.44 -10.65
N LEU A 119 -3.05 -0.25 -10.05
CA LEU A 119 -1.86 0.40 -9.47
C LEU A 119 -1.32 -0.38 -8.25
N ILE A 120 -2.21 -1.00 -7.47
CA ILE A 120 -1.83 -1.89 -6.36
C ILE A 120 -1.12 -3.14 -6.88
N GLU A 121 -1.71 -3.83 -7.86
CA GLU A 121 -1.12 -5.04 -8.48
C GLU A 121 0.25 -4.78 -9.10
N LYS A 122 0.44 -3.58 -9.65
CA LYS A 122 1.71 -3.13 -10.23
C LYS A 122 2.67 -2.53 -9.21
N ASN A 123 2.33 -2.57 -7.92
CA ASN A 123 3.15 -2.09 -6.81
C ASN A 123 3.48 -0.58 -6.88
N TYR A 124 2.65 0.20 -7.57
CA TYR A 124 2.71 1.67 -7.59
C TYR A 124 1.92 2.30 -6.44
N LEU A 125 0.92 1.60 -5.92
CA LEU A 125 0.08 2.06 -4.81
C LEU A 125 0.12 1.05 -3.68
N ASP A 126 0.47 1.50 -2.48
CA ASP A 126 0.45 0.66 -1.30
C ASP A 126 -0.99 0.50 -0.77
N LYS A 127 -1.49 -0.74 -0.74
CA LYS A 127 -2.88 -1.05 -0.41
C LYS A 127 -3.23 -0.68 1.03
N ASP A 128 -2.34 -0.96 1.97
CA ASP A 128 -2.59 -0.68 3.38
C ASP A 128 -2.60 0.83 3.64
N LEU A 129 -1.69 1.57 2.99
CA LEU A 129 -1.69 3.03 3.05
C LEU A 129 -2.97 3.64 2.47
N LEU A 130 -3.46 3.09 1.36
CA LEU A 130 -4.73 3.50 0.77
C LEU A 130 -5.89 3.30 1.75
N PHE A 131 -6.01 2.09 2.31
CA PHE A 131 -7.08 1.76 3.25
C PHE A 131 -7.00 2.54 4.56
N LEU A 132 -5.79 2.89 5.03
CA LEU A 132 -5.63 3.76 6.18
C LEU A 132 -6.19 5.17 5.95
N THR A 133 -6.16 5.65 4.71
CA THR A 133 -6.55 7.04 4.40
C THR A 133 -8.01 7.14 4.01
N ILE A 134 -8.47 6.29 3.09
CA ILE A 134 -9.82 6.38 2.50
C ILE A 134 -10.64 5.11 2.70
N GLY A 135 -10.19 4.21 3.57
CA GLY A 135 -10.83 2.91 3.76
C GLY A 135 -12.31 3.04 4.13
N THR A 136 -12.68 4.02 4.97
CA THR A 136 -14.08 4.19 5.40
C THR A 136 -14.99 4.48 4.22
N ASP A 137 -14.61 5.44 3.36
CA ASP A 137 -15.40 5.78 2.18
C ASP A 137 -15.45 4.62 1.17
N LEU A 138 -14.32 3.93 0.96
CA LEU A 138 -14.28 2.72 0.13
C LEU A 138 -15.18 1.61 0.68
N TYR A 139 -15.23 1.44 2.00
CA TYR A 139 -16.05 0.44 2.66
C TYR A 139 -17.54 0.75 2.51
N ASP A 140 -17.93 2.01 2.72
CA ASP A 140 -19.32 2.45 2.55
C ASP A 140 -19.79 2.29 1.10
N ILE A 141 -18.93 2.64 0.13
CA ILE A 141 -19.20 2.41 -1.30
C ILE A 141 -19.34 0.91 -1.59
N ALA A 142 -18.45 0.07 -1.07
CA ALA A 142 -18.49 -1.38 -1.27
C ALA A 142 -19.79 -2.00 -0.74
N LEU A 143 -20.25 -1.58 0.44
CA LEU A 143 -21.53 -2.04 1.01
C LEU A 143 -22.71 -1.59 0.15
N ALA A 144 -22.73 -0.31 -0.26
CA ALA A 144 -23.80 0.21 -1.08
C ALA A 144 -23.92 -0.53 -2.42
N PHE A 145 -22.80 -0.78 -3.10
CA PHE A 145 -22.78 -1.52 -4.36
C PHE A 145 -23.35 -2.93 -4.21
N GLN A 146 -22.93 -3.67 -3.17
CA GLN A 146 -23.44 -5.01 -2.89
C GLN A 146 -24.95 -5.02 -2.67
N ASN A 147 -25.47 -4.02 -1.94
CA ASN A 147 -26.89 -3.96 -1.63
C ASN A 147 -27.72 -3.49 -2.84
N PHE A 148 -27.20 -2.56 -3.64
CA PHE A 148 -27.87 -2.09 -4.85
C PHE A 148 -27.88 -3.12 -5.97
N GLU A 149 -26.88 -3.99 -6.08
CA GLU A 149 -26.86 -5.11 -7.04
C GLU A 149 -28.08 -6.04 -6.87
N ALA A 150 -28.64 -6.15 -5.65
CA ALA A 150 -29.83 -6.94 -5.38
C ALA A 150 -31.15 -6.30 -5.86
N THR A 151 -31.14 -5.02 -6.25
CA THR A 151 -32.37 -4.24 -6.49
C THR A 151 -32.76 -4.09 -7.95
N ASP A 152 -31.88 -4.40 -8.92
CA ASP A 152 -32.07 -4.22 -10.37
C ASP A 152 -32.48 -2.81 -10.84
N LYS A 153 -32.62 -1.84 -9.93
CA LYS A 153 -33.18 -0.51 -10.16
C LYS A 153 -32.14 0.56 -10.48
N ILE A 154 -30.85 0.26 -10.33
CA ILE A 154 -29.76 1.22 -10.55
C ILE A 154 -28.94 0.83 -11.78
N PRO A 155 -29.03 1.61 -12.88
CA PRO A 155 -28.25 1.38 -14.08
C PRO A 155 -26.75 1.32 -13.79
N GLY A 156 -26.04 0.35 -14.36
CA GLY A 156 -24.60 0.20 -14.22
C GLY A 156 -24.13 -0.61 -13.00
N ILE A 157 -25.00 -0.89 -12.01
CA ILE A 157 -24.64 -1.67 -10.81
C ILE A 157 -24.80 -3.19 -10.96
N LYS A 158 -25.66 -3.63 -11.88
CA LYS A 158 -25.92 -5.06 -12.08
C LYS A 158 -24.67 -5.79 -12.61
N ASN A 159 -24.36 -6.95 -12.03
CA ASN A 159 -23.28 -7.85 -12.42
C ASN A 159 -21.89 -7.22 -12.38
N ILE A 160 -21.64 -6.25 -11.49
CA ILE A 160 -20.30 -5.64 -11.35
C ILE A 160 -19.26 -6.70 -11.05
N LYS A 161 -19.59 -7.69 -10.21
CA LYS A 161 -18.68 -8.78 -9.88
C LYS A 161 -18.16 -9.53 -11.12
N ALA A 162 -19.02 -9.73 -12.11
CA ALA A 162 -18.66 -10.43 -13.35
C ALA A 162 -18.04 -9.49 -14.40
N ARG A 163 -18.45 -8.22 -14.42
CA ARG A 163 -18.02 -7.24 -15.44
C ARG A 163 -16.68 -6.59 -15.11
N ASP A 164 -16.45 -6.29 -13.84
CA ASP A 164 -15.36 -5.44 -13.37
C ASP A 164 -14.64 -6.09 -12.16
N GLU A 165 -14.07 -7.28 -12.38
CA GLU A 165 -13.44 -8.12 -11.35
C GLU A 165 -12.46 -7.33 -10.45
N LYS A 166 -11.64 -6.47 -11.03
CA LYS A 166 -10.66 -5.66 -10.29
C LYS A 166 -11.30 -4.68 -9.31
N ALA A 167 -12.39 -4.01 -9.70
CA ALA A 167 -13.11 -3.15 -8.77
C ALA A 167 -13.70 -3.98 -7.63
N PHE A 168 -14.25 -5.16 -7.95
CA PHE A 168 -14.80 -6.07 -6.95
C PHE A 168 -13.72 -6.58 -5.98
N MET A 169 -12.54 -6.93 -6.47
CA MET A 169 -11.40 -7.32 -5.62
C MET A 169 -11.03 -6.23 -4.61
N LEU A 170 -10.92 -4.97 -5.05
CA LEU A 170 -10.60 -3.85 -4.15
C LEU A 170 -11.70 -3.65 -3.10
N MET A 171 -12.96 -3.78 -3.49
CA MET A 171 -14.12 -3.70 -2.59
C MET A 171 -14.17 -4.86 -1.57
N GLU A 172 -13.80 -6.07 -1.95
CA GLU A 172 -13.68 -7.20 -1.01
C GLU A 172 -12.49 -7.02 -0.07
N ASP A 173 -11.35 -6.58 -0.59
CA ASP A 173 -10.14 -6.36 0.20
C ASP A 173 -10.37 -5.34 1.31
N VAL A 174 -11.05 -4.22 1.02
CA VAL A 174 -11.35 -3.21 2.05
C VAL A 174 -12.31 -3.76 3.11
N LYS A 175 -13.30 -4.58 2.74
CA LYS A 175 -14.21 -5.23 3.70
C LYS A 175 -13.47 -6.19 4.64
N ILE A 176 -12.52 -6.96 4.10
CA ILE A 176 -11.67 -7.87 4.88
C ILE A 176 -10.79 -7.06 5.83
N TRP A 177 -10.17 -5.97 5.34
CA TRP A 177 -9.32 -5.10 6.14
C TRP A 177 -10.08 -4.50 7.34
N PHE A 178 -11.28 -3.95 7.14
CA PHE A 178 -12.13 -3.44 8.23
C PHE A 178 -12.50 -4.51 9.25
N ARG A 179 -12.89 -5.70 8.76
CA ARG A 179 -13.22 -6.84 9.63
C ARG A 179 -12.04 -7.25 10.51
N ASN A 180 -10.82 -7.18 9.99
CA ASN A 180 -9.62 -7.53 10.74
C ASN A 180 -9.20 -6.43 11.72
N LYS A 181 -9.42 -5.15 11.37
CA LYS A 181 -9.09 -4.00 12.22
C LYS A 181 -10.03 -3.87 13.43
N ASN A 182 -11.32 -4.16 13.28
CA ASN A 182 -12.34 -4.04 14.33
C ASN A 182 -12.43 -5.27 15.27
N LYS A 183 -11.51 -6.24 15.15
CA LYS A 183 -11.40 -7.39 16.06
C LYS A 183 -10.49 -7.13 17.27
N PHE A 184 -9.90 -5.94 17.35
CA PHE A 184 -9.05 -5.45 18.43
C PHE A 184 -9.69 -4.20 19.05
#